data_AF-A0A9Q4AQH5-F1
#
_entry.id   AF-A0A9Q4AQH5-F1
#
_cell.length_a   1.000
_cell.length_b   1.000
_cell.length_c   1.000
_cell.angle_alpha   90.00
_cell.angle_beta   90.00
_cell.angle_gamma   90.00
#
_symmetry.space_group_name_H-M   'P 1'
#
loop_
_entity.id
_entity.type
_entity.pdbx_description
1 polymer ?
#
loop_
_entity_poly.entity_id
_entity_poly.type
_entity_poly.pdbx_seq_one_letter_code
_entity_poly.pdbx_strand_id
1 'polypeptide(L)'
;MSDTEHWPGFDREKSAQVLVAGGLTDRRARRTRQSLHETLMRLTVERGYDELSVADIAAAANVGRSTFYAHFTDKDDLLRSAMGTLRAALVQEHAAAGIDGTDLDRMLGFSAFMTAHLAEQHVLYRALMRGRAGPILLDLIRHALCDIVRSELAPGSRSANVSLDDELSVQFVVGAYMSVLTWWLDRGAKEPPSAIEAGFRHMALNGLSRTRKA
;
A
#
# COMPACT_ATOMS: atom_id res chain seq x y z
N MET A 1 -16.92 32.26 -0.98
CA MET A 1 -18.00 31.56 -0.25
C MET A 1 -18.92 31.03 -1.31
N SER A 2 -19.11 29.75 -1.56
CA SER A 2 -18.80 28.46 -0.94
C SER A 2 -18.63 27.47 -2.14
N ASP A 3 -18.05 26.28 -2.11
CA ASP A 3 -18.10 25.23 -1.12
C ASP A 3 -16.80 24.40 -1.18
N THR A 4 -16.23 24.15 -0.01
CA THR A 4 -15.24 23.10 0.22
C THR A 4 -15.92 21.75 0.09
N GLU A 5 -15.84 21.13 -1.08
CA GLU A 5 -16.22 19.72 -1.25
C GLU A 5 -15.30 18.83 -0.40
N HIS A 6 -15.93 18.31 0.64
CA HIS A 6 -15.44 17.31 1.57
C HIS A 6 -15.35 15.97 0.81
N TRP A 7 -14.14 15.48 0.55
CA TRP A 7 -13.90 14.22 -0.15
C TRP A 7 -14.17 13.01 0.78
N PRO A 8 -15.18 12.15 0.49
CA PRO A 8 -15.47 10.99 1.31
C PRO A 8 -14.52 9.85 0.92
N GLY A 9 -13.53 9.58 1.77
CA GLY A 9 -12.55 8.48 1.56
C GLY A 9 -11.09 8.87 1.79
N PHE A 10 -10.81 10.13 2.10
CA PHE A 10 -9.51 10.61 2.53
C PHE A 10 -9.73 11.45 3.79
N ASP A 11 -9.91 10.74 4.90
CA ASP A 11 -10.08 11.38 6.20
C ASP A 11 -8.78 12.14 6.53
N ARG A 12 -8.85 13.47 6.44
CA ARG A 12 -7.75 14.38 6.77
C ARG A 12 -7.23 14.12 8.19
N GLU A 13 -8.07 13.61 9.10
CA GLU A 13 -7.67 13.26 10.46
C GLU A 13 -6.89 11.94 10.53
N LYS A 14 -7.24 10.91 9.74
CA LYS A 14 -6.46 9.66 9.67
C LYS A 14 -5.11 9.85 8.97
N SER A 15 -5.03 10.67 7.92
CA SER A 15 -3.76 11.02 7.27
C SER A 15 -2.85 11.87 8.16
N ALA A 16 -3.41 12.67 9.08
CA ALA A 16 -2.67 13.55 9.98
C ALA A 16 -2.09 12.82 11.21
N GLN A 17 -2.66 11.70 11.65
CA GLN A 17 -2.28 11.03 12.90
C GLN A 17 -1.05 10.10 12.78
N VAL A 18 -0.63 9.70 11.59
CA VAL A 18 0.51 8.78 11.40
C VAL A 18 1.89 9.48 11.54
N LEU A 19 1.95 10.81 11.65
CA LEU A 19 3.18 11.55 11.32
C LEU A 19 3.64 12.61 12.34
N VAL A 20 3.87 12.27 13.62
CA VAL A 20 4.62 13.19 14.53
C VAL A 20 5.63 12.44 15.40
N ALA A 21 6.94 12.52 15.10
CA ALA A 21 7.86 13.23 16.01
C ALA A 21 9.10 13.77 15.29
N GLY A 22 9.46 15.05 15.53
CA GLY A 22 10.73 15.66 15.12
C GLY A 22 10.72 17.21 15.07
N GLY A 23 11.91 17.81 15.19
CA GLY A 23 12.16 19.25 15.47
C GLY A 23 11.80 20.24 14.33
N LEU A 24 11.98 21.56 14.54
CA LEU A 24 11.42 22.61 13.66
C LEU A 24 11.85 22.55 12.17
N THR A 25 13.11 22.23 11.87
CA THR A 25 13.60 22.02 10.50
C THR A 25 13.03 20.73 9.89
N ASP A 26 12.94 19.67 10.71
CA ASP A 26 12.31 18.40 10.33
C ASP A 26 10.81 18.58 10.04
N ARG A 27 10.11 19.41 10.80
CA ARG A 27 8.68 19.73 10.57
C ARG A 27 8.46 20.40 9.22
N ARG A 28 9.31 21.36 8.84
CA ARG A 28 9.17 22.03 7.53
C ARG A 28 9.43 21.04 6.40
N ALA A 29 10.51 20.26 6.48
CA ALA A 29 10.84 19.24 5.49
C ALA A 29 9.72 18.20 5.35
N ARG A 30 9.14 17.73 6.47
CA ARG A 30 8.02 16.78 6.48
C ARG A 30 6.76 17.36 5.87
N ARG A 31 6.39 18.60 6.19
CA ARG A 31 5.25 19.29 5.57
C ARG A 31 5.43 19.42 4.06
N THR A 32 6.63 19.75 3.59
CA THR A 32 6.92 19.81 2.15
C THR A 32 6.77 18.44 1.50
N ARG A 33 7.35 17.38 2.09
CA ARG A 33 7.24 16.01 1.58
C ARG A 33 5.78 15.54 1.51
N GLN A 34 5.01 15.79 2.56
CA GLN A 34 3.59 15.47 2.60
C GLN A 34 2.81 16.21 1.51
N SER A 35 3.01 17.52 1.35
CA SER A 35 2.38 18.31 0.28
C SER A 35 2.69 17.75 -1.11
N LEU A 36 3.95 17.33 -1.34
CA LEU A 36 4.37 16.71 -2.59
C LEU A 36 3.74 15.33 -2.81
N HIS A 37 3.62 14.51 -1.77
CA HIS A 37 2.94 13.22 -1.83
C HIS A 37 1.46 13.37 -2.20
N GLU A 38 0.74 14.22 -1.47
CA GLU A 38 -0.70 14.49 -1.70
C GLU A 38 -0.93 15.07 -3.10
N THR A 39 -0.08 15.98 -3.54
CA THR A 39 -0.15 16.57 -4.87
C THR A 39 0.09 15.54 -5.97
N LEU A 40 1.08 14.66 -5.81
CA LEU A 40 1.33 13.59 -6.78
C LEU A 40 0.12 12.65 -6.90
N MET A 41 -0.47 12.23 -5.78
CA MET A 41 -1.63 11.32 -5.79
C MET A 41 -2.83 11.96 -6.47
N ARG A 42 -3.14 13.21 -6.12
CA ARG A 42 -4.23 13.97 -6.73
C ARG A 42 -4.04 14.11 -8.24
N LEU A 43 -2.88 14.61 -8.67
CA LEU A 43 -2.58 14.82 -10.10
C LEU A 43 -2.57 13.50 -10.88
N THR A 44 -2.19 12.38 -10.25
CA THR A 44 -2.22 11.07 -10.89
C THR A 44 -3.64 10.62 -11.20
N VAL A 45 -4.61 10.90 -10.33
CA VAL A 45 -6.02 10.61 -10.58
C VAL A 45 -6.57 11.52 -11.68
N GLU A 46 -6.22 12.81 -11.65
CA GLU A 46 -6.74 13.82 -12.58
C GLU A 46 -6.21 13.68 -14.02
N ARG A 47 -4.90 13.40 -14.17
CA ARG A 47 -4.20 13.47 -15.46
C ARG A 47 -3.47 12.18 -15.85
N GLY A 48 -3.35 11.22 -14.93
CA GLY A 48 -2.53 10.03 -15.13
C GLY A 48 -1.05 10.29 -14.83
N TYR A 49 -0.37 9.28 -14.27
CA TYR A 49 1.00 9.40 -13.79
C TYR A 49 2.02 9.74 -14.88
N ASP A 50 1.84 9.16 -16.07
CA ASP A 50 2.82 9.28 -17.15
C ASP A 50 2.94 10.69 -17.71
N GLU A 51 1.84 11.46 -17.69
CA GLU A 51 1.77 12.83 -18.20
C GLU A 51 2.37 13.87 -17.24
N LEU A 52 2.60 13.51 -15.98
CA LEU A 52 3.11 14.45 -14.98
C LEU A 52 4.61 14.70 -15.15
N SER A 53 5.01 15.95 -15.08
CA SER A 53 6.41 16.35 -14.90
C SER A 53 6.70 16.80 -13.46
N VAL A 54 7.98 16.85 -13.09
CA VAL A 54 8.42 17.47 -11.82
C VAL A 54 7.96 18.93 -11.73
N ALA A 55 7.91 19.64 -12.86
CA ALA A 55 7.45 21.03 -12.90
C ALA A 55 5.95 21.15 -12.57
N ASP A 56 5.12 20.25 -13.12
CA ASP A 56 3.68 20.19 -12.80
C ASP A 56 3.46 19.97 -11.30
N ILE A 57 4.16 18.98 -10.73
CA ILE A 57 4.02 18.59 -9.32
C ILE A 57 4.50 19.72 -8.41
N ALA A 58 5.67 20.31 -8.69
CA ALA A 58 6.22 21.40 -7.88
C ALA A 58 5.30 22.64 -7.90
N ALA A 59 4.78 23.01 -9.08
CA ALA A 59 3.86 24.11 -9.24
C ALA A 59 2.55 23.87 -8.46
N ALA A 60 1.95 22.68 -8.61
CA ALA A 60 0.71 22.33 -7.94
C ALA A 60 0.86 22.17 -6.41
N ALA A 61 2.06 21.84 -5.92
CA ALA A 61 2.39 21.77 -4.50
C ALA A 61 2.80 23.13 -3.91
N ASN A 62 2.83 24.19 -4.73
CA ASN A 62 3.29 25.53 -4.37
C ASN A 62 4.72 25.55 -3.79
N VAL A 63 5.64 24.82 -4.44
CA VAL A 63 7.07 24.79 -4.08
C VAL A 63 7.95 25.04 -5.30
N GLY A 64 9.17 25.55 -5.08
CA GLY A 64 10.15 25.71 -6.15
C GLY A 64 10.72 24.36 -6.61
N ARG A 65 11.16 24.27 -7.88
CA ARG A 65 11.85 23.07 -8.40
C ARG A 65 13.10 22.72 -7.58
N SER A 66 13.85 23.73 -7.12
CA SER A 66 14.99 23.52 -6.22
C SER A 66 14.58 22.87 -4.89
N THR A 67 13.42 23.24 -4.36
CA THR A 67 12.85 22.62 -3.16
C THR A 67 12.42 21.18 -3.42
N PHE A 68 11.82 20.88 -4.58
CA PHE A 68 11.54 19.50 -4.98
C PHE A 68 12.81 18.66 -5.00
N TYR A 69 13.85 19.13 -5.70
CA TYR A 69 15.10 18.37 -5.86
C TYR A 69 15.93 18.27 -4.57
N ALA A 70 15.65 19.11 -3.57
CA ALA A 70 16.20 18.93 -2.23
C ALA A 70 15.61 17.71 -1.49
N HIS A 71 14.48 17.17 -1.96
CA HIS A 71 13.79 16.04 -1.32
C HIS A 71 13.75 14.78 -2.18
N PHE A 72 13.73 14.92 -3.51
CA PHE A 72 13.51 13.82 -4.44
C PHE A 72 14.32 13.99 -5.73
N THR A 73 14.85 12.89 -6.27
CA THR A 73 15.63 12.93 -7.52
C THR A 73 14.74 13.13 -8.75
N ASP A 74 13.54 12.55 -8.72
CA ASP A 74 12.56 12.58 -9.80
C ASP A 74 11.15 12.25 -9.27
N LYS A 75 10.16 12.13 -10.17
CA LYS A 75 8.78 11.79 -9.79
C LYS A 75 8.59 10.33 -9.40
N ASP A 76 9.50 9.43 -9.79
CA ASP A 76 9.45 8.01 -9.45
C ASP A 76 9.96 7.83 -8.01
N ASP A 77 10.99 8.57 -7.61
CA ASP A 77 11.47 8.66 -6.24
C ASP A 77 10.42 9.27 -5.30
N LEU A 78 9.73 10.32 -5.74
CA LEU A 78 8.57 10.86 -5.02
C LEU A 78 7.47 9.79 -4.87
N LEU A 79 7.16 9.04 -5.93
CA LEU A 79 6.16 7.97 -5.89
C LEU A 79 6.57 6.87 -4.90
N ARG A 80 7.80 6.34 -5.01
CA ARG A 80 8.33 5.31 -4.09
C ARG A 80 8.28 5.78 -2.64
N SER A 81 8.60 7.06 -2.41
CA SER A 81 8.51 7.67 -1.09
C SER A 81 7.07 7.75 -0.57
N ALA A 82 6.11 8.20 -1.39
CA ALA A 82 4.69 8.27 -1.03
C ALA A 82 4.14 6.86 -0.71
N MET A 83 4.48 5.92 -1.58
CA MET A 83 4.14 4.51 -1.45
C MET A 83 4.77 3.90 -0.19
N GLY A 84 6.03 4.20 0.12
CA GLY A 84 6.68 3.75 1.36
C GLY A 84 5.99 4.25 2.63
N THR A 85 5.50 5.49 2.64
CA THR A 85 4.68 6.04 3.74
C THR A 85 3.35 5.30 3.86
N LEU A 86 2.67 5.03 2.75
CA LEU A 86 1.43 4.24 2.74
C LEU A 86 1.66 2.83 3.28
N ARG A 87 2.72 2.14 2.82
CA ARG A 87 3.10 0.81 3.33
C ARG A 87 3.28 0.81 4.85
N ALA A 88 4.01 1.79 5.39
CA ALA A 88 4.24 1.86 6.84
C ALA A 88 2.91 2.01 7.61
N ALA A 89 1.97 2.82 7.09
CA ALA A 89 0.64 2.98 7.67
C ALA A 89 -0.17 1.66 7.61
N LEU A 90 -0.17 0.97 6.47
CA LEU A 90 -0.89 -0.31 6.29
C LEU A 90 -0.36 -1.39 7.25
N VAL A 91 0.97 -1.51 7.37
CA VAL A 91 1.61 -2.45 8.30
C VAL A 91 1.22 -2.13 9.74
N GLN A 92 1.21 -0.84 10.11
CA GLN A 92 0.86 -0.40 11.46
C GLN A 92 -0.62 -0.64 11.78
N GLU A 93 -1.52 -0.35 10.85
CA GLU A 93 -2.97 -0.57 11.02
C GLU A 93 -3.29 -2.06 11.15
N HIS A 94 -2.69 -2.90 10.31
CA HIS A 94 -2.81 -4.35 10.42
C HIS A 94 -2.32 -4.87 11.78
N ALA A 95 -1.13 -4.43 12.21
CA ALA A 95 -0.57 -4.82 13.51
C ALA A 95 -1.45 -4.38 14.69
N ALA A 96 -2.13 -3.23 14.57
CA ALA A 96 -3.04 -2.73 15.60
C ALA A 96 -4.38 -3.47 15.64
N ALA A 97 -4.84 -4.02 14.51
CA ALA A 97 -6.10 -4.76 14.46
C ALA A 97 -6.05 -6.04 15.30
N GLY A 98 -4.90 -6.73 15.30
CA GLY A 98 -4.71 -8.00 15.99
C GLY A 98 -5.55 -9.12 15.36
N ILE A 99 -4.94 -10.26 15.03
CA ILE A 99 -5.65 -11.37 14.40
C ILE A 99 -5.58 -12.60 15.31
N ASP A 100 -6.71 -12.88 15.94
CA ASP A 100 -6.92 -14.12 16.69
C ASP A 100 -7.19 -15.27 15.72
N GLY A 101 -6.57 -16.43 15.95
CA GLY A 101 -6.78 -17.62 15.12
C GLY A 101 -5.59 -18.56 15.06
N THR A 102 -5.63 -19.49 14.11
CA THR A 102 -4.51 -20.38 13.80
C THR A 102 -3.36 -19.60 13.13
N ASP A 103 -2.16 -20.18 13.04
CA ASP A 103 -1.05 -19.58 12.27
C ASP A 103 -1.48 -19.25 10.84
N LEU A 104 -2.28 -20.14 10.24
CA LEU A 104 -2.78 -19.98 8.89
C LEU A 104 -3.83 -18.85 8.78
N ASP A 105 -4.65 -18.64 9.82
CA ASP A 105 -5.56 -17.50 9.87
C ASP A 105 -4.81 -16.19 9.96
N ARG A 106 -3.75 -16.13 10.78
CA ARG A 106 -2.88 -14.95 10.89
C ARG A 106 -2.19 -14.64 9.56
N MET A 107 -1.60 -15.64 8.92
CA MET A 107 -0.96 -15.49 7.61
C MET A 107 -1.89 -14.96 6.52
N LEU A 108 -3.18 -15.31 6.57
CA LEU A 108 -4.18 -14.84 5.60
C LEU A 108 -4.93 -13.59 6.07
N GLY A 109 -4.67 -13.13 7.29
CA GLY A 109 -5.43 -12.09 7.96
C GLY A 109 -5.35 -10.72 7.28
N PHE A 110 -4.26 -10.47 6.56
CA PHE A 110 -4.11 -9.26 5.74
C PHE A 110 -5.15 -9.18 4.60
N SER A 111 -5.66 -10.31 4.12
CA SER A 111 -6.39 -10.37 2.85
C SER A 111 -7.72 -9.60 2.87
N ALA A 112 -8.45 -9.62 3.99
CA ALA A 112 -9.69 -8.87 4.16
C ALA A 112 -9.44 -7.35 4.21
N PHE A 113 -8.48 -6.94 5.04
CA PHE A 113 -8.06 -5.54 5.14
C PHE A 113 -7.59 -5.00 3.78
N MET A 114 -6.72 -5.73 3.10
CA MET A 114 -6.13 -5.30 1.84
C MET A 114 -7.14 -5.28 0.69
N THR A 115 -8.04 -6.27 0.59
CA THR A 115 -9.10 -6.25 -0.44
C THR A 115 -10.05 -5.08 -0.24
N ALA A 116 -10.47 -4.80 1.00
CA ALA A 116 -11.30 -3.64 1.33
C ALA A 116 -10.60 -2.31 0.99
N HIS A 117 -9.35 -2.14 1.43
CA HIS A 117 -8.55 -0.95 1.16
C HIS A 117 -8.38 -0.68 -0.34
N LEU A 118 -8.09 -1.73 -1.13
CA LEU A 118 -7.91 -1.63 -2.58
C LEU A 118 -9.23 -1.35 -3.31
N ALA A 119 -10.37 -1.80 -2.76
CA ALA A 119 -11.69 -1.47 -3.27
C ALA A 119 -12.05 0.01 -3.07
N GLU A 120 -11.81 0.52 -1.87
CA GLU A 120 -12.12 1.91 -1.52
C GLU A 120 -11.33 2.90 -2.38
N GLN A 121 -10.06 2.59 -2.65
CA GLN A 121 -9.15 3.45 -3.40
C GLN A 121 -8.95 2.99 -4.87
N HIS A 122 -9.85 2.16 -5.41
CA HIS A 122 -9.68 1.49 -6.71
C HIS A 122 -9.43 2.46 -7.88
N VAL A 123 -9.96 3.70 -7.83
CA VAL A 123 -9.72 4.72 -8.86
C VAL A 123 -8.24 5.13 -8.92
N LEU A 124 -7.63 5.41 -7.77
CA LEU A 124 -6.21 5.75 -7.67
C LEU A 124 -5.34 4.58 -8.12
N TYR A 125 -5.63 3.38 -7.63
CA TYR A 125 -4.86 2.20 -7.99
C TYR A 125 -4.99 1.86 -9.48
N ARG A 126 -6.17 2.02 -10.09
CA ARG A 126 -6.34 1.86 -11.55
C ARG A 126 -5.60 2.93 -12.33
N ALA A 127 -5.55 4.18 -11.84
CA ALA A 127 -4.79 5.25 -12.48
C ALA A 127 -3.28 4.97 -12.44
N LEU A 128 -2.76 4.46 -11.32
CA LEU A 128 -1.35 4.09 -11.14
C LEU A 128 -0.97 2.81 -11.92
N MET A 129 -1.87 1.83 -11.98
CA MET A 129 -1.65 0.57 -12.71
C MET A 129 -1.51 0.77 -14.22
N ARG A 130 -2.04 1.86 -14.76
CA ARG A 130 -1.88 2.23 -16.16
C ARG A 130 -0.52 2.88 -16.36
N GLY A 131 0.39 2.18 -17.02
CA GLY A 131 1.67 2.74 -17.45
C GLY A 131 2.81 2.54 -16.45
N ARG A 132 3.74 3.50 -16.34
CA ARG A 132 5.02 3.29 -15.65
C ARG A 132 4.94 3.18 -14.13
N ALA A 133 3.87 3.66 -13.51
CA ALA A 133 3.68 3.55 -12.05
C ALA A 133 3.25 2.15 -11.60
N GLY A 134 2.68 1.33 -12.49
CA GLY A 134 2.12 0.02 -12.14
C GLY A 134 3.12 -0.92 -11.47
N PRO A 135 4.31 -1.16 -12.07
CA PRO A 135 5.33 -1.98 -11.44
C PRO A 135 5.79 -1.46 -10.07
N ILE A 136 5.90 -0.13 -9.90
CA ILE A 136 6.29 0.49 -8.61
C ILE A 136 5.23 0.20 -7.54
N LEU A 137 3.95 0.34 -7.89
CA LEU A 137 2.84 0.05 -7.00
C LEU A 137 2.77 -1.44 -6.62
N LEU A 138 2.87 -2.34 -7.61
CA LEU A 138 2.79 -3.79 -7.34
C LEU A 138 3.97 -4.28 -6.50
N ASP A 139 5.15 -3.74 -6.73
CA ASP A 139 6.33 -4.05 -5.93
C ASP A 139 6.15 -3.58 -4.48
N LEU A 140 5.58 -2.39 -4.27
CA LEU A 140 5.24 -1.91 -2.93
C LEU A 140 4.26 -2.83 -2.23
N ILE A 141 3.13 -3.15 -2.86
CA ILE A 141 2.09 -3.99 -2.25
C ILE A 141 2.68 -5.34 -1.89
N ARG A 142 3.46 -5.96 -2.81
CA ARG A 142 4.14 -7.22 -2.55
C ARG A 142 5.05 -7.14 -1.32
N HIS A 143 5.91 -6.12 -1.23
CA HIS A 143 6.80 -5.96 -0.08
C HIS A 143 6.02 -5.71 1.22
N ALA A 144 4.96 -4.91 1.19
CA ALA A 144 4.10 -4.68 2.34
C ALA A 144 3.48 -5.98 2.85
N LEU A 145 2.93 -6.79 1.93
CA LEU A 145 2.32 -8.08 2.26
C LEU A 145 3.35 -9.07 2.80
N CYS A 146 4.53 -9.16 2.19
CA CYS A 146 5.61 -10.00 2.70
C CYS A 146 6.03 -9.59 4.12
N ASP A 147 6.15 -8.29 4.39
CA ASP A 147 6.51 -7.78 5.72
C ASP A 147 5.42 -8.13 6.76
N ILE A 148 4.14 -7.99 6.40
CA ILE A 148 3.00 -8.37 7.24
C ILE A 148 3.03 -9.87 7.52
N VAL A 149 3.05 -10.73 6.49
CA VAL A 149 2.99 -12.18 6.67
C VAL A 149 4.20 -12.69 7.46
N ARG A 150 5.41 -12.13 7.25
CA ARG A 150 6.59 -12.48 8.06
C ARG A 150 6.43 -12.10 9.53
N SER A 151 5.81 -10.96 9.83
CA SER A 151 5.58 -10.56 11.23
C SER A 151 4.63 -11.51 11.96
N GLU A 152 3.69 -12.13 11.25
CA GLU A 152 2.75 -13.12 11.79
C GLU A 152 3.39 -14.49 12.05
N LEU A 153 4.37 -14.88 11.25
CA LEU A 153 5.09 -16.16 11.40
C LEU A 153 6.11 -16.15 12.55
N ALA A 154 6.62 -14.98 12.91
CA ALA A 154 7.67 -14.84 13.92
C ALA A 154 7.37 -13.72 14.95
N PRO A 155 6.25 -13.81 15.69
CA PRO A 155 5.88 -12.78 16.66
C PRO A 155 6.95 -12.65 17.75
N GLY A 156 7.68 -11.53 17.75
CA GLY A 156 8.70 -11.22 18.77
C GLY A 156 10.08 -11.84 18.57
N SER A 157 10.34 -12.56 17.46
CA SER A 157 11.67 -13.13 17.21
C SER A 157 12.61 -12.07 16.61
N ARG A 158 13.64 -11.69 17.38
CA ARG A 158 14.86 -11.01 16.88
C ARG A 158 15.82 -11.99 16.17
N SER A 159 15.43 -13.26 15.95
CA SER A 159 16.33 -14.30 15.45
C SER A 159 16.37 -14.34 13.92
N ALA A 160 17.58 -14.17 13.40
CA ALA A 160 17.93 -13.93 12.00
C ALA A 160 17.88 -15.16 11.08
N ASN A 161 16.97 -16.11 11.30
CA ASN A 161 16.85 -17.27 10.41
C ASN A 161 15.38 -17.70 10.23
N VAL A 162 14.69 -17.03 9.30
CA VAL A 162 13.43 -17.51 8.71
C VAL A 162 13.73 -18.86 8.06
N SER A 163 12.97 -19.91 8.37
CA SER A 163 13.21 -21.21 7.72
C SER A 163 12.87 -21.13 6.24
N LEU A 164 13.46 -22.02 5.42
CA LEU A 164 13.11 -22.09 4.00
C LEU A 164 11.60 -22.33 3.81
N ASP A 165 10.99 -23.14 4.68
CA ASP A 165 9.56 -23.45 4.64
C ASP A 165 8.69 -22.22 4.96
N ASP A 166 9.12 -21.38 5.90
CA ASP A 166 8.44 -20.12 6.22
C ASP A 166 8.52 -19.13 5.05
N GLU A 167 9.70 -18.96 4.45
CA GLU A 167 9.85 -18.04 3.32
C GLU A 167 9.08 -18.55 2.09
N LEU A 168 9.07 -19.86 1.81
CA LEU A 168 8.23 -20.45 0.76
C LEU A 168 6.74 -20.20 1.04
N SER A 169 6.32 -20.28 2.30
CA SER A 169 4.94 -20.01 2.71
C SER A 169 4.56 -18.54 2.48
N VAL A 170 5.46 -17.60 2.83
CA VAL A 170 5.30 -16.16 2.53
C VAL A 170 5.17 -15.94 1.02
N GLN A 171 6.11 -16.47 0.23
CA GLN A 171 6.11 -16.29 -1.22
C GLN A 171 4.86 -16.90 -1.88
N PHE A 172 4.40 -18.05 -1.41
CA PHE A 172 3.18 -18.69 -1.90
C PHE A 172 1.93 -17.86 -1.58
N VAL A 173 1.74 -17.49 -0.31
CA VAL A 173 0.54 -16.75 0.13
C VAL A 173 0.47 -15.38 -0.54
N VAL A 174 1.57 -14.63 -0.52
CA VAL A 174 1.64 -13.30 -1.14
C VAL A 174 1.53 -13.41 -2.66
N GLY A 175 2.20 -14.39 -3.29
CA GLY A 175 2.14 -14.60 -4.73
C GLY A 175 0.73 -14.96 -5.22
N ALA A 176 0.04 -15.88 -4.52
CA ALA A 176 -1.32 -16.26 -4.81
C ALA A 176 -2.28 -15.08 -4.64
N TYR A 177 -2.16 -14.33 -3.54
CA TYR A 177 -2.97 -13.14 -3.31
C TYR A 177 -2.75 -12.07 -4.39
N MET A 178 -1.48 -11.75 -4.70
CA MET A 178 -1.13 -10.78 -5.73
C MET A 178 -1.71 -11.16 -7.09
N SER A 179 -1.74 -12.45 -7.43
CA SER A 179 -2.31 -12.93 -8.69
C SER A 179 -3.83 -12.74 -8.76
N VAL A 180 -4.55 -13.02 -7.68
CA VAL A 180 -5.99 -12.75 -7.59
C VAL A 180 -6.27 -11.25 -7.63
N LEU A 181 -5.46 -10.47 -6.90
CA LEU A 181 -5.61 -9.04 -6.78
C LEU A 181 -5.44 -8.33 -8.14
N THR A 182 -4.36 -8.62 -8.87
CA THR A 182 -4.11 -7.98 -10.17
C THR A 182 -5.22 -8.32 -11.16
N TRP A 183 -5.63 -9.59 -11.22
CA TRP A 183 -6.75 -10.03 -12.05
C TRP A 183 -8.05 -9.29 -11.73
N TRP A 184 -8.38 -9.12 -10.44
CA TRP A 184 -9.61 -8.44 -10.02
C TRP A 184 -9.57 -6.94 -10.34
N LEU A 185 -8.45 -6.27 -10.07
CA LEU A 185 -8.27 -4.85 -10.37
C LEU A 185 -8.30 -4.55 -11.87
N ASP A 186 -7.68 -5.40 -12.70
CA ASP A 186 -7.67 -5.25 -14.17
C ASP A 186 -9.09 -5.33 -14.74
N ARG A 187 -9.94 -6.19 -14.16
CA ARG A 187 -11.35 -6.34 -14.55
C ARG A 187 -12.27 -5.23 -14.04
N GLY A 188 -11.73 -4.26 -13.28
CA GLY A 188 -12.49 -3.14 -12.77
C GLY A 188 -13.08 -3.35 -11.39
N ALA A 189 -12.56 -4.30 -10.61
CA ALA A 189 -13.04 -4.59 -9.27
C ALA A 189 -14.58 -4.77 -9.22
N LYS A 190 -15.13 -5.53 -10.17
CA LYS A 190 -16.59 -5.65 -10.36
C LYS A 190 -17.25 -6.48 -9.28
N GLU A 191 -16.56 -7.53 -8.84
CA GLU A 191 -16.98 -8.42 -7.78
C GLU A 191 -16.77 -7.74 -6.41
N PRO A 192 -17.65 -7.95 -5.43
CA PRO A 192 -17.51 -7.33 -4.12
C PRO A 192 -16.24 -7.83 -3.40
N PRO A 193 -15.53 -6.97 -2.65
CA PRO A 193 -14.25 -7.33 -2.01
C PRO A 193 -14.36 -8.56 -1.10
N SER A 194 -15.47 -8.69 -0.37
CA SER A 194 -15.75 -9.84 0.49
C SER A 194 -15.86 -11.16 -0.27
N ALA A 195 -16.37 -11.16 -1.51
CA ALA A 195 -16.42 -12.37 -2.32
C ALA A 195 -15.02 -12.78 -2.82
N ILE A 196 -14.18 -11.80 -3.17
CA ILE A 196 -12.79 -12.04 -3.57
C ILE A 196 -11.97 -12.58 -2.39
N GLU A 197 -12.10 -11.97 -1.20
CA GLU A 197 -11.44 -12.44 0.01
C GLU A 197 -11.88 -13.87 0.38
N ALA A 198 -13.17 -14.15 0.41
CA ALA A 198 -13.69 -15.46 0.75
C ALA A 198 -13.20 -16.53 -0.25
N GLY A 199 -13.20 -16.21 -1.55
CA GLY A 199 -12.68 -17.10 -2.59
C GLY A 199 -11.18 -17.36 -2.44
N PHE A 200 -10.39 -16.31 -2.20
CA PHE A 200 -8.95 -16.43 -1.94
C PHE A 200 -8.67 -17.32 -0.73
N ARG A 201 -9.31 -17.04 0.42
CA ARG A 201 -9.11 -17.83 1.64
C ARG A 201 -9.52 -19.28 1.46
N HIS A 202 -10.66 -19.54 0.80
CA HIS A 202 -11.09 -20.91 0.52
C HIS A 202 -10.04 -21.70 -0.29
N MET A 203 -9.46 -21.08 -1.33
CA MET A 203 -8.41 -21.72 -2.13
C MET A 203 -7.10 -21.88 -1.36
N ALA A 204 -6.67 -20.86 -0.61
CA ALA A 204 -5.44 -20.89 0.17
C ALA A 204 -5.50 -21.99 1.25
N LEU A 205 -6.59 -22.03 2.02
CA LEU A 205 -6.79 -23.03 3.09
C LEU A 205 -6.83 -24.46 2.52
N ASN A 206 -7.57 -24.69 1.43
CA ASN A 206 -7.68 -26.02 0.84
C ASN A 206 -6.44 -26.46 0.06
N GLY A 207 -5.70 -25.52 -0.53
CA GLY A 207 -4.43 -25.77 -1.22
C GLY A 207 -3.31 -26.13 -0.24
N LEU A 208 -3.18 -25.38 0.86
CA LEU A 208 -2.17 -25.59 1.91
C LEU A 208 -2.46 -26.83 2.77
N SER A 209 -3.73 -27.21 2.93
CA SER A 209 -4.12 -28.45 3.64
C SER A 209 -3.72 -29.73 2.90
N ARG A 210 -3.51 -29.67 1.57
CA ARG A 210 -3.14 -30.84 0.75
C ARG A 210 -1.64 -31.13 0.74
N THR A 211 -0.79 -30.11 0.95
CA THR A 211 0.66 -30.25 0.90
C THR A 211 1.28 -30.77 2.20
N ARG A 212 0.60 -30.64 3.35
CA ARG A 212 1.08 -31.10 4.66
C ARG A 212 0.97 -32.63 4.89
N LYS A 213 0.69 -33.42 3.85
CA LYS A 213 0.53 -34.88 3.90
C LYS A 213 1.63 -35.68 3.18
N ALA A 214 2.75 -35.06 2.84
CA ALA A 214 3.91 -35.74 2.27
C ALA A 214 5.01 -35.91 3.32
#